data_AF-A0A1M6EKP7-F1
#
_entry.id   AF-A0A1M6EKP7-F1
#
_cell.length_a   1.000
_cell.length_b   1.000
_cell.length_c   1.000
_cell.angle_alpha   90.00
_cell.angle_beta   90.00
_cell.angle_gamma   90.00
#
_symmetry.space_group_name_H-M   'P 1'
#
loop_
_entity.id
_entity.type
_entity.pdbx_description
1 polymer ?
#
loop_
_entity_poly.entity_id
_entity_poly.type
_entity_poly.pdbx_seq_one_letter_code
_entity_poly.pdbx_strand_id
1 'polypeptide(L)'
;MKKNMQHTESFLKGLTTLTGLPYKKVRQYAKENNPFNILEHPHIMEPNEKQLEKIGLLNEFIASYNLLKIYESEKKIMLNSSTVSGQYFLALLGGIKDKERFMVAFLDNGNNVIETKTMSEGSVGQAVVYPREVLKYAIACDCRAIILAHNHPGGSTNFSPEDRALTQRFVDIFHPLEIKVLDHIVVGGTRRNSSSV
;
A
#
# COMPACT_ATOMS: atom_id res chain seq x y z
N MET A 1 -20.48 -12.33 -13.80
CA MET A 1 -20.04 -13.75 -13.97
C MET A 1 -18.58 -13.90 -14.46
N LYS A 2 -18.07 -13.12 -15.43
CA LYS A 2 -16.68 -13.27 -15.94
C LYS A 2 -15.54 -13.01 -14.93
N LYS A 3 -15.68 -12.05 -14.00
CA LYS A 3 -14.63 -11.73 -13.00
C LYS A 3 -14.33 -12.88 -12.04
N ASN A 4 -15.36 -13.62 -11.61
CA ASN A 4 -15.19 -14.72 -10.65
C ASN A 4 -14.36 -15.88 -11.24
N MET A 5 -14.59 -16.19 -12.53
CA MET A 5 -13.79 -17.19 -13.25
C MET A 5 -12.31 -16.82 -13.37
N GLN A 6 -11.97 -15.54 -13.54
CA GLN A 6 -10.57 -15.10 -13.65
C GLN A 6 -9.82 -15.28 -12.32
N HIS A 7 -10.45 -14.95 -11.19
CA HIS A 7 -9.85 -15.13 -9.87
C HIS A 7 -9.71 -16.61 -9.50
N THR A 8 -10.72 -17.44 -9.80
CA THR A 8 -10.62 -18.90 -9.65
C THR A 8 -9.46 -19.46 -10.48
N GLU A 9 -9.35 -19.05 -11.74
CA GLU A 9 -8.29 -19.53 -12.64
C GLU A 9 -6.88 -19.16 -12.15
N SER A 10 -6.70 -17.92 -11.67
CA SER A 10 -5.44 -17.49 -11.06
C SER A 10 -5.12 -18.27 -9.78
N PHE A 11 -6.12 -18.55 -8.94
CA PHE A 11 -5.95 -19.36 -7.74
C PHE A 11 -5.46 -20.78 -8.08
N LEU A 12 -6.10 -21.46 -9.03
CA LEU A 12 -5.74 -22.85 -9.39
C LEU A 12 -4.32 -22.92 -9.98
N LYS A 13 -3.92 -21.92 -10.78
CA LYS A 13 -2.55 -21.82 -11.30
C LYS A 13 -1.52 -21.59 -10.20
N GLY A 14 -1.82 -20.70 -9.26
CA GLY A 14 -0.97 -20.44 -8.09
C GLY A 14 -0.81 -21.69 -7.23
N LEU A 15 -1.93 -22.34 -6.88
CA LEU A 15 -1.96 -23.57 -6.10
C LEU A 15 -1.11 -24.67 -6.74
N THR A 16 -1.27 -24.90 -8.04
CA THR A 16 -0.49 -25.89 -8.80
C THR A 16 1.00 -25.55 -8.77
N THR A 17 1.36 -24.28 -9.01
CA THR A 17 2.76 -23.83 -9.04
C THR A 17 3.45 -24.03 -7.70
N LEU A 18 2.76 -23.70 -6.60
CA LEU A 18 3.32 -23.74 -5.25
C LEU A 18 3.41 -25.17 -4.71
N THR A 19 2.38 -25.98 -4.94
CA THR A 19 2.27 -27.34 -4.35
C THR A 19 2.84 -28.43 -5.25
N GLY A 20 2.92 -28.18 -6.56
CA GLY A 20 3.25 -29.20 -7.55
C GLY A 20 2.11 -30.17 -7.86
N LEU A 21 0.88 -29.90 -7.41
CA LEU A 21 -0.29 -30.70 -7.77
C LEU A 21 -0.59 -30.59 -9.28
N PRO A 22 -1.06 -31.65 -9.96
CA PRO A 22 -1.37 -31.58 -11.39
C PRO A 22 -2.53 -30.62 -11.68
N TYR A 23 -2.29 -29.59 -12.48
CA TYR A 23 -3.29 -28.56 -12.80
C TYR A 23 -4.58 -29.15 -13.38
N LYS A 24 -4.48 -30.20 -14.22
CA LYS A 24 -5.64 -30.90 -14.79
C LYS A 24 -6.54 -31.51 -13.69
N LYS A 25 -5.95 -32.09 -12.64
CA LYS A 25 -6.67 -32.74 -11.52
C LYS A 25 -7.36 -31.67 -10.66
N VAL A 26 -6.61 -30.63 -10.29
CA VAL A 26 -7.08 -29.48 -9.52
C VAL A 26 -8.24 -28.75 -10.24
N ARG A 27 -8.10 -28.49 -11.54
CA ARG A 27 -9.12 -27.83 -12.37
C ARG A 27 -10.38 -28.68 -12.52
N GLN A 28 -10.25 -30.00 -12.68
CA GLN A 28 -11.41 -30.89 -12.79
C GLN A 28 -12.20 -30.92 -11.48
N TYR A 29 -11.52 -31.00 -10.34
CA TYR A 29 -12.16 -30.95 -9.02
C TYR A 29 -12.94 -29.65 -8.80
N ALA A 30 -12.33 -28.51 -9.15
CA ALA A 30 -12.91 -27.17 -8.97
C ALA A 30 -14.14 -26.87 -9.85
N LYS A 31 -14.49 -27.72 -10.82
CA LYS A 31 -15.72 -27.57 -11.61
C LYS A 31 -16.98 -27.85 -10.80
N GLU A 32 -16.88 -28.77 -9.86
CA GLU A 32 -18.01 -29.32 -9.12
C GLU A 32 -17.89 -29.08 -7.60
N ASN A 33 -16.70 -28.68 -7.14
CA ASN A 33 -16.39 -28.53 -5.72
C ASN A 33 -15.73 -27.19 -5.42
N ASN A 34 -15.78 -26.77 -4.15
CA ASN A 34 -15.04 -25.61 -3.67
C ASN A 34 -13.53 -25.89 -3.74
N PRO A 35 -12.73 -25.09 -4.49
CA PRO A 35 -11.30 -25.33 -4.64
C PRO A 35 -10.50 -25.17 -3.35
N PHE A 36 -11.03 -24.51 -2.31
CA PHE A 36 -10.39 -24.41 -1.00
C PHE A 36 -10.31 -25.74 -0.26
N ASN A 37 -11.23 -26.68 -0.55
CA ASN A 37 -11.21 -28.02 0.04
C ASN A 37 -9.90 -28.78 -0.25
N ILE A 38 -9.16 -28.41 -1.30
CA ILE A 38 -7.85 -29.00 -1.62
C ILE A 38 -6.82 -28.66 -0.54
N LEU A 39 -6.91 -27.49 0.06
CA LEU A 39 -6.02 -27.05 1.14
C LEU A 39 -6.48 -27.59 2.49
N GLU A 40 -7.80 -27.65 2.71
CA GLU A 40 -8.42 -28.13 3.95
C GLU A 40 -8.35 -29.66 4.11
N HIS A 41 -8.46 -30.39 2.98
CA HIS A 41 -8.48 -31.84 2.92
C HIS A 41 -7.52 -32.37 1.84
N PRO A 42 -6.20 -32.17 1.97
CA PRO A 42 -5.24 -32.41 0.90
C PRO A 42 -5.21 -33.84 0.34
N HIS A 43 -5.59 -34.84 1.14
CA HIS A 43 -5.63 -36.23 0.72
C HIS A 43 -6.62 -36.51 -0.43
N ILE A 44 -7.64 -35.67 -0.66
CA ILE A 44 -8.55 -35.81 -1.81
C ILE A 44 -7.84 -35.69 -3.16
N MET A 45 -6.65 -35.07 -3.18
CA MET A 45 -5.83 -34.92 -4.38
C MET A 45 -4.78 -36.04 -4.53
N GLU A 46 -4.69 -36.96 -3.56
CA GLU A 46 -3.67 -38.02 -3.48
C GLU A 46 -2.23 -37.49 -3.70
N PRO A 47 -1.79 -36.49 -2.92
CA PRO A 47 -0.45 -35.92 -3.04
C PRO A 47 0.63 -36.92 -2.59
N ASN A 48 1.81 -36.84 -3.19
CA ASN A 48 3.02 -37.47 -2.64
C ASN A 48 3.54 -36.68 -1.43
N GLU A 49 4.52 -37.23 -0.70
CA GLU A 49 5.07 -36.62 0.52
C GLU A 49 5.55 -35.17 0.30
N LYS A 50 6.28 -34.89 -0.80
CA LYS A 50 6.76 -33.54 -1.11
C LYS A 50 5.63 -32.56 -1.41
N GLN A 51 4.58 -33.03 -2.08
CA GLN A 51 3.39 -32.22 -2.36
C GLN A 51 2.63 -31.94 -1.05
N LEU A 52 2.52 -32.94 -0.16
CA LEU A 52 1.86 -32.80 1.14
C LEU A 52 2.61 -31.80 2.04
N GLU A 53 3.94 -31.87 2.09
CA GLU A 53 4.80 -30.91 2.80
C GLU A 53 4.58 -29.47 2.29
N LYS A 54 4.58 -29.29 0.96
CA LYS A 54 4.32 -27.97 0.35
C LYS A 54 2.92 -27.44 0.63
N ILE A 55 1.91 -28.31 0.66
CA ILE A 55 0.54 -27.92 1.05
C ILE A 55 0.53 -27.50 2.53
N GLY A 56 1.24 -28.22 3.40
CA GLY A 56 1.43 -27.86 4.81
C GLY A 56 2.04 -26.46 4.97
N LEU A 57 3.17 -26.20 4.32
CA LEU A 57 3.84 -24.89 4.33
C LEU A 57 2.94 -23.77 3.79
N LEU A 58 2.17 -24.04 2.74
CA LEU A 58 1.23 -23.08 2.19
C LEU A 58 0.10 -22.77 3.18
N ASN A 59 -0.43 -23.78 3.87
CA ASN A 59 -1.45 -23.60 4.90
C ASN A 59 -0.92 -22.80 6.10
N GLU A 60 0.30 -23.10 6.56
CA GLU A 60 0.96 -22.34 7.62
C GLU A 60 1.14 -20.87 7.22
N PHE A 61 1.64 -20.61 6.01
CA PHE A 61 1.78 -19.26 5.50
C PHE A 61 0.43 -18.51 5.43
N ILE A 62 -0.62 -19.15 4.90
CA ILE A 62 -1.96 -18.55 4.83
C ILE A 62 -2.49 -18.25 6.23
N ALA A 63 -2.33 -19.17 7.19
CA ALA A 63 -2.75 -18.98 8.56
C ALA A 63 -2.00 -17.82 9.23
N SER A 64 -0.66 -17.79 9.11
CA SER A 64 0.17 -16.69 9.63
C SER A 64 -0.18 -15.35 8.98
N TYR A 65 -0.36 -15.31 7.66
CA TYR A 65 -0.77 -14.10 6.94
C TYR A 65 -2.13 -13.59 7.41
N ASN A 66 -3.13 -14.48 7.55
CA ASN A 66 -4.46 -14.11 8.02
C ASN A 66 -4.44 -13.60 9.46
N LEU A 67 -3.67 -14.24 10.35
CA LEU A 67 -3.48 -13.75 11.72
C LEU A 67 -2.80 -12.38 11.73
N LEU A 68 -1.72 -12.20 10.99
CA LEU A 68 -1.03 -10.91 10.86
C LEU A 68 -1.96 -9.82 10.32
N LYS A 69 -2.80 -10.15 9.33
CA LYS A 69 -3.79 -9.23 8.77
C LYS A 69 -4.86 -8.84 9.79
N ILE A 70 -5.29 -9.76 10.67
CA ILE A 70 -6.19 -9.47 11.78
C ILE A 70 -5.50 -8.51 12.77
N TYR A 71 -4.26 -8.80 13.18
CA TYR A 71 -3.50 -7.95 14.09
C TYR A 71 -3.12 -6.57 13.49
N GLU A 72 -2.90 -6.49 12.18
CA GLU A 72 -2.74 -5.22 11.47
C GLU A 72 -4.05 -4.45 11.40
N SER A 73 -5.19 -5.12 11.22
CA SER A 73 -6.51 -4.46 11.15
C SER A 73 -6.90 -3.75 12.45
N GLU A 74 -6.41 -4.21 13.61
CA GLU A 74 -6.57 -3.51 14.90
C GLU A 74 -5.55 -2.38 15.13
N LYS A 75 -4.55 -2.22 14.25
CA LYS A 75 -3.45 -1.24 14.37
C LYS A 75 -3.20 -0.40 13.10
N LYS A 76 -4.16 -0.32 12.18
CA LYS A 76 -4.00 0.53 11.00
C LYS A 76 -4.04 2.01 11.39
N ILE A 77 -3.00 2.74 11.01
CA ILE A 77 -2.97 4.20 11.20
C ILE A 77 -3.96 4.81 10.20
N MET A 78 -5.08 5.29 10.70
CA MET A 78 -6.11 5.95 9.89
C MET A 78 -5.86 7.47 9.85
N LEU A 79 -5.69 8.03 8.65
CA LEU A 79 -5.49 9.46 8.44
C LEU A 79 -6.79 10.10 7.95
N ASN A 80 -7.71 10.37 8.87
CA ASN A 80 -9.06 10.86 8.58
C ASN A 80 -9.27 12.37 8.82
N SER A 81 -8.23 13.09 9.22
CA SER A 81 -8.26 14.54 9.41
C SER A 81 -6.88 15.15 9.22
N SER A 82 -6.80 16.43 8.87
CA SER A 82 -5.54 17.18 8.80
C SER A 82 -4.81 17.23 10.15
N THR A 83 -5.53 17.11 11.27
CA THR A 83 -4.93 17.04 12.61
C THR A 83 -4.15 15.75 12.81
N VAL A 84 -4.78 14.60 12.53
CA VAL A 84 -4.14 13.28 12.66
C VAL A 84 -3.03 13.11 11.65
N SER A 85 -3.27 13.48 10.38
CA SER A 85 -2.27 13.47 9.31
C SER A 85 -1.08 14.35 9.66
N GLY A 86 -1.36 15.54 10.19
CA GLY A 86 -0.34 16.44 10.68
C GLY A 86 0.52 15.88 11.81
N GLN A 87 -0.09 15.26 12.83
CA GLN A 87 0.64 14.62 13.94
C GLN A 87 1.51 13.45 13.44
N TYR A 88 0.97 12.66 12.51
CA TYR A 88 1.67 11.56 11.88
C TYR A 88 2.94 12.03 11.16
N PHE A 89 2.83 13.02 10.28
CA PHE A 89 3.99 13.55 9.56
C PHE A 89 4.93 14.37 10.44
N LEU A 90 4.43 15.04 11.48
CA LEU A 90 5.28 15.71 12.48
C LEU A 90 6.21 14.71 13.17
N ALA A 91 5.70 13.51 13.52
CA ALA A 91 6.52 12.46 14.13
C ALA A 91 7.62 11.92 13.19
N LEU A 92 7.36 11.89 11.88
CA LEU A 92 8.31 11.39 10.88
C LEU A 92 9.34 12.45 10.43
N LEU A 93 8.93 13.71 10.35
CA LEU A 93 9.69 14.78 9.72
C LEU A 93 10.25 15.83 10.70
N GLY A 94 9.66 15.99 11.89
CA GLY A 94 9.99 17.09 12.82
C GLY A 94 11.41 17.06 13.39
N GLY A 95 12.07 15.89 13.35
CA GLY A 95 13.47 15.72 13.76
C GLY A 95 14.49 16.10 12.70
N ILE A 96 14.08 16.33 11.46
CA ILE A 96 14.97 16.56 10.31
C ILE A 96 15.20 18.06 10.14
N LYS A 97 16.43 18.52 10.35
CA LYS A 97 16.78 19.95 10.42
C LYS A 97 17.89 20.39 9.46
N ASP A 98 18.58 19.45 8.84
CA ASP A 98 19.71 19.66 7.95
C ASP A 98 19.36 19.49 6.47
N LYS A 99 18.23 18.83 6.19
CA LYS A 99 17.78 18.49 4.84
C LYS A 99 16.28 18.63 4.68
N GLU A 100 15.87 18.87 3.45
CA GLU A 100 14.48 18.85 3.04
C GLU A 100 14.12 17.44 2.52
N ARG A 101 13.03 16.90 3.05
CA ARG A 101 12.55 15.55 2.75
C ARG A 101 11.08 15.63 2.36
N PHE A 102 10.76 15.08 1.20
CA PHE A 102 9.39 14.93 0.71
C PHE A 102 8.94 13.48 0.88
N MET A 103 7.84 13.29 1.60
CA MET A 103 7.22 12.00 1.89
C MET A 103 5.80 11.94 1.34
N VAL A 104 5.34 10.73 1.04
CA VAL A 104 3.96 10.46 0.63
C VAL A 104 3.43 9.28 1.43
N ALA A 105 2.28 9.45 2.08
CA ALA A 105 1.50 8.35 2.63
C ALA A 105 0.51 7.87 1.56
N PHE A 106 0.55 6.59 1.24
CA PHE A 106 -0.36 5.92 0.31
C PHE A 106 -1.45 5.21 1.11
N LEU A 107 -2.70 5.49 0.80
CA LEU A 107 -3.84 5.10 1.62
C LEU A 107 -4.81 4.16 0.90
N ASP A 108 -5.47 3.28 1.66
CA ASP A 108 -6.56 2.45 1.16
C ASP A 108 -7.90 3.23 1.11
N ASN A 109 -8.98 2.57 0.67
CA ASN A 109 -10.32 3.19 0.58
C ASN A 109 -10.86 3.72 1.92
N GLY A 110 -10.35 3.23 3.05
CA GLY A 110 -10.71 3.67 4.39
C GLY A 110 -9.78 4.75 4.96
N ASN A 111 -8.93 5.35 4.12
CA ASN A 111 -7.87 6.28 4.53
C ASN A 111 -6.87 5.68 5.52
N ASN A 112 -6.70 4.36 5.52
CA ASN A 112 -5.66 3.73 6.32
C ASN A 112 -4.34 3.76 5.56
N VAL A 113 -3.25 4.05 6.26
CA VAL A 113 -1.90 3.98 5.68
C VAL A 113 -1.61 2.56 5.22
N ILE A 114 -1.40 2.38 3.92
CA ILE A 114 -0.82 1.18 3.32
C ILE A 114 0.70 1.24 3.55
N GLU A 115 1.32 2.34 3.14
CA GLU A 115 2.74 2.60 3.31
C GLU A 115 3.03 4.11 3.27
N THR A 116 4.09 4.55 3.93
CA THR A 116 4.61 5.93 3.80
C THR A 116 6.05 5.89 3.33
N LYS A 117 6.37 6.61 2.24
CA LYS A 117 7.70 6.62 1.64
C LYS A 117 8.29 8.01 1.53
N THR A 118 9.61 8.07 1.69
CA THR A 118 10.41 9.21 1.24
C THR A 118 10.57 9.16 -0.28
N MET A 119 10.06 10.16 -0.98
CA MET A 119 10.11 10.26 -2.44
C MET A 119 11.23 11.18 -2.93
N SER A 120 11.68 12.10 -2.09
CA SER A 120 12.84 12.95 -2.35
C SER A 120 13.52 13.34 -1.05
N GLU A 121 14.84 13.47 -1.08
CA GLU A 121 15.65 14.04 0.00
C GLU A 121 16.82 14.81 -0.62
N GLY A 122 17.05 16.03 -0.13
CA GLY A 122 18.13 16.88 -0.61
C GLY A 122 18.49 18.00 0.37
N SER A 123 19.53 18.74 0.04
CA SER A 123 19.82 20.04 0.68
C SER A 123 18.65 21.00 0.47
N VAL A 124 18.56 22.02 1.34
CA VAL A 124 17.52 23.05 1.33
C VAL A 124 17.33 23.61 -0.09
N GLY A 125 16.15 23.42 -0.69
CA GLY A 125 15.84 23.93 -2.03
C GLY A 125 16.36 23.11 -3.22
N GLN A 126 16.93 21.92 -3.00
CA GLN A 126 17.42 21.04 -4.08
C GLN A 126 16.74 19.67 -4.15
N ALA A 127 15.77 19.38 -3.26
CA ALA A 127 15.03 18.13 -3.27
C ALA A 127 14.03 18.09 -4.44
N VAL A 128 14.45 17.55 -5.58
CA VAL A 128 13.57 17.40 -6.75
C VAL A 128 12.59 16.25 -6.51
N VAL A 129 11.29 16.54 -6.56
CA VAL A 129 10.22 15.53 -6.52
C VAL A 129 9.85 15.13 -7.94
N TYR A 130 9.85 13.84 -8.25
CA TYR A 130 9.48 13.30 -9.55
C TYR A 130 8.08 12.67 -9.50
N PRO A 131 7.03 13.31 -10.06
CA PRO A 131 5.66 12.79 -9.96
C PRO A 131 5.49 11.38 -10.54
N ARG A 132 6.27 11.03 -11.59
CA ARG A 132 6.27 9.69 -12.17
C ARG A 132 6.65 8.59 -11.19
N GLU A 133 7.53 8.86 -10.23
CA GLU A 133 7.95 7.86 -9.24
C GLU A 133 6.85 7.69 -8.19
N VAL A 134 6.24 8.79 -7.73
CA VAL A 134 5.07 8.72 -6.83
C VAL A 134 3.94 7.94 -7.49
N LEU A 135 3.65 8.22 -8.76
CA LEU A 135 2.61 7.53 -9.52
C LEU A 135 2.89 6.03 -9.66
N LYS A 136 4.12 5.63 -10.00
CA LYS A 136 4.48 4.20 -10.07
C LYS A 136 4.18 3.48 -8.77
N TYR A 137 4.55 4.07 -7.62
CA TYR A 137 4.28 3.47 -6.32
C TYR A 137 2.79 3.45 -5.99
N ALA A 138 2.07 4.55 -6.22
CA ALA A 138 0.64 4.63 -6.01
C ALA A 138 -0.13 3.53 -6.73
N ILE A 139 0.22 3.26 -7.99
CA ILE A 139 -0.37 2.16 -8.78
C ILE A 139 0.07 0.81 -8.22
N ALA A 140 1.36 0.63 -7.92
CA ALA A 140 1.89 -0.66 -7.47
C ALA A 140 1.31 -1.13 -6.12
N CYS A 141 0.91 -0.21 -5.23
CA CYS A 141 0.29 -0.54 -3.96
C CYS A 141 -1.25 -0.42 -3.96
N ASP A 142 -1.86 -0.29 -5.14
CA ASP A 142 -3.32 -0.14 -5.32
C ASP A 142 -3.94 0.95 -4.41
N CYS A 143 -3.23 2.08 -4.21
CA CYS A 143 -3.73 3.13 -3.32
C CYS A 143 -4.94 3.87 -3.91
N ARG A 144 -5.76 4.41 -3.03
CA ARG A 144 -7.01 5.12 -3.35
C ARG A 144 -6.96 6.59 -2.98
N ALA A 145 -6.00 6.93 -2.13
CA ALA A 145 -5.69 8.29 -1.76
C ALA A 145 -4.20 8.42 -1.41
N ILE A 146 -3.68 9.64 -1.50
CA ILE A 146 -2.36 10.02 -1.02
C ILE A 146 -2.43 11.27 -0.14
N ILE A 147 -1.51 11.37 0.80
CA ILE A 147 -1.20 12.62 1.50
C ILE A 147 0.26 12.95 1.26
N LEU A 148 0.51 14.17 0.81
CA LEU A 148 1.85 14.71 0.57
C LEU A 148 2.37 15.33 1.86
N ALA A 149 3.68 15.26 2.10
CA ALA A 149 4.28 16.02 3.19
C ALA A 149 5.74 16.35 2.95
N HIS A 150 6.19 17.49 3.46
CA HIS A 150 7.61 17.82 3.53
C HIS A 150 7.96 18.68 4.74
N ASN A 151 9.24 18.69 5.10
CA ASN A 151 9.76 19.57 6.13
C ASN A 151 10.49 20.77 5.54
N HIS A 152 10.36 21.91 6.21
CA HIS A 152 11.22 23.07 6.00
C HIS A 152 12.27 23.13 7.12
N PRO A 153 13.56 22.92 6.82
CA PRO A 153 14.65 23.01 7.79
C PRO A 153 14.71 24.34 8.55
N GLY A 154 14.34 25.44 7.88
CA GLY A 154 14.24 26.77 8.48
C GLY A 154 13.08 26.96 9.46
N GLY A 155 12.21 25.94 9.64
CA GLY A 155 11.14 25.95 10.65
C GLY A 155 9.86 26.70 10.27
N SER A 156 9.75 27.18 9.03
CA SER A 156 8.52 27.76 8.48
C SER A 156 7.49 26.68 8.17
N THR A 157 6.21 26.98 8.40
CA THR A 157 5.09 26.08 8.02
C THR A 157 4.25 26.67 6.88
N ASN A 158 4.73 27.75 6.24
CA ASN A 158 4.06 28.36 5.11
C ASN A 158 4.34 27.59 3.83
N PHE A 159 3.31 27.38 3.01
CA PHE A 159 3.48 26.88 1.65
C PHE A 159 4.10 27.97 0.77
N SER A 160 5.22 27.64 0.12
CA SER A 160 5.79 28.42 -0.97
C SER A 160 4.90 28.36 -2.22
N PRO A 161 5.07 29.26 -3.20
CA PRO A 161 4.45 29.13 -4.52
C PRO A 161 4.76 27.78 -5.18
N GLU A 162 5.98 27.28 -5.01
CA GLU A 162 6.47 26.01 -5.55
C GLU A 162 5.72 24.82 -4.92
N ASP A 163 5.48 24.85 -3.61
CA ASP A 163 4.71 23.81 -2.90
C ASP A 163 3.28 23.73 -3.44
N ARG A 164 2.63 24.89 -3.62
CA ARG A 164 1.26 24.96 -4.17
C ARG A 164 1.21 24.42 -5.60
N ALA A 165 2.17 24.82 -6.44
CA ALA A 165 2.27 24.33 -7.81
C ALA A 165 2.52 22.82 -7.87
N LEU A 166 3.38 22.28 -6.99
CA LEU A 166 3.63 20.85 -6.88
C LEU A 166 2.37 20.10 -6.44
N THR A 167 1.65 20.62 -5.45
CA THR A 167 0.37 20.07 -4.98
C THR A 167 -0.62 19.95 -6.12
N GLN A 168 -0.86 21.06 -6.84
CA GLN A 168 -1.80 21.09 -7.96
C GLN A 168 -1.40 20.11 -9.05
N ARG A 169 -0.10 20.01 -9.36
CA ARG A 169 0.41 19.05 -10.33
C ARG A 169 0.08 17.60 -9.94
N PHE A 170 0.14 17.26 -8.66
CA PHE A 170 -0.26 15.93 -8.19
C PHE A 170 -1.77 15.72 -8.30
N VAL A 171 -2.59 16.72 -7.97
CA VAL A 171 -4.05 16.66 -8.16
C VAL A 171 -4.37 16.34 -9.61
N ASP A 172 -3.80 17.10 -10.54
CA ASP A 172 -4.07 16.96 -11.97
C ASP A 172 -3.65 15.58 -12.51
N ILE A 173 -2.55 15.02 -12.01
CA ILE A 173 -2.05 13.69 -12.39
C ILE A 173 -2.93 12.57 -11.85
N PHE A 174 -3.36 12.67 -10.58
CA PHE A 174 -4.03 11.58 -9.87
C PHE A 174 -5.55 11.58 -10.06
N HIS A 175 -6.16 12.74 -10.30
CA HIS A 175 -7.60 12.89 -10.55
C HIS A 175 -8.15 11.94 -11.64
N PRO A 176 -7.57 11.85 -12.86
CA PRO A 176 -8.09 10.94 -13.90
C PRO A 176 -7.90 9.45 -13.57
N LEU A 177 -7.10 9.12 -12.55
CA LEU A 177 -6.86 7.76 -12.09
C LEU A 177 -7.74 7.38 -10.89
N GLU A 178 -8.66 8.27 -10.49
CA GLU A 178 -9.52 8.10 -9.31
C GLU A 178 -8.74 7.91 -8.00
N ILE A 179 -7.53 8.46 -7.92
CA ILE A 179 -6.71 8.51 -6.70
C ILE A 179 -6.81 9.92 -6.13
N LYS A 180 -7.23 10.07 -4.87
CA LYS A 180 -7.42 11.40 -4.26
C LYS A 180 -6.12 11.92 -3.67
N VAL A 181 -5.80 13.18 -3.88
CA VAL A 181 -4.81 13.89 -3.06
C VAL A 181 -5.58 14.54 -1.92
N LEU A 182 -5.48 14.01 -0.71
CA LEU A 182 -6.35 14.42 0.42
C LEU A 182 -5.83 15.65 1.15
N ASP A 183 -4.52 15.78 1.28
CA ASP A 183 -3.88 16.86 2.01
C ASP A 183 -2.42 17.02 1.56
N HIS A 184 -1.86 18.17 1.87
CA HIS A 184 -0.43 18.41 1.82
C HIS A 184 0.00 19.02 3.16
N ILE A 185 0.94 18.37 3.86
CA ILE A 185 1.40 18.78 5.19
C ILE A 185 2.82 19.38 5.13
N VAL A 186 2.99 20.59 5.64
CA VAL A 186 4.31 21.21 5.82
C VAL A 186 4.70 21.16 7.29
N VAL A 187 5.88 20.63 7.59
CA VAL A 187 6.45 20.51 8.93
C VAL A 187 7.60 21.51 9.14
N GLY A 188 7.50 22.36 10.15
CA GLY A 188 8.51 23.34 10.54
C GLY A 188 8.96 23.11 11.98
N GLY A 189 9.95 22.24 12.17
CA GLY A 189 10.40 21.82 13.50
C GLY A 189 9.30 21.08 14.27
N THR A 190 8.81 21.65 15.37
CA THR A 190 7.70 21.09 16.17
C THR A 190 6.32 21.56 15.72
N ARG A 191 6.26 22.43 14.70
CA ARG A 191 5.01 23.00 14.17
C ARG A 191 4.66 22.38 12.82
N ARG A 192 3.37 22.43 12.47
CA ARG A 192 2.84 21.90 11.21
C ARG A 192 1.72 22.78 10.67
N ASN A 193 1.54 22.75 9.36
CA ASN A 193 0.40 23.33 8.67
C ASN A 193 -0.09 22.37 7.57
N SER A 194 -1.35 22.50 7.18
CA SER A 194 -2.01 21.66 6.17
C SER A 194 -2.70 22.55 5.14
N SER A 195 -2.69 22.13 3.88
CA SER A 195 -3.49 22.74 2.83
C SER A 195 -4.45 21.70 2.29
N SER A 196 -5.72 21.83 2.67
CA SER A 196 -6.81 21.07 2.05
C SER A 196 -6.78 21.35 0.55
N VAL A 197 -6.77 20.28 -0.23
CA VAL A 197 -6.60 20.30 -1.69
C VAL A 197 -7.93 20.43 -2.40
#